data_AF-A0A7S1HFD4-F1
#
_entry.id   AF-A0A7S1HFD4-F1
#
_cell.length_a   1.000
_cell.length_b   1.000
_cell.length_c   1.000
_cell.angle_alpha   90.00
_cell.angle_beta   90.00
_cell.angle_gamma   90.00
#
_symmetry.space_group_name_H-M   'P 1'
#
loop_
_entity.id
_entity.type
_entity.pdbx_description
1 polymer ?
#
loop_
_entity_poly.entity_id
_entity_poly.type
_entity_poly.pdbx_seq_one_letter_code
_entity_poly.pdbx_strand_id
1 'polypeptide(L)'
;EALGLVLRQPSCRRVALEGPGADVVRVVMNLLPKWSSKGGEEWGAAVSAALQALHHVASSSREFLDQGGGTEAVVCVLRESSDVEVVRWAISLLRGMVGLASAARTMGSESAGCLERLTEVILRCEDLQVQSSAGHLLEQLASTSDAPAEVCMRFVAVGMLPMGG
;
A
#
# COMPACT_ATOMS: atom_id res chain seq x y z
N GLU A 1 2.11 16.19 -21.30
CA GLU A 1 2.72 17.42 -20.72
C GLU A 1 2.49 17.59 -19.21
N ALA A 2 1.41 17.08 -18.60
CA ALA A 2 1.17 17.17 -17.15
C ALA A 2 2.21 16.45 -16.25
N LEU A 3 2.91 15.43 -16.78
CA LEU A 3 3.95 14.68 -16.07
C LEU A 3 5.27 15.47 -15.87
N GLY A 4 5.53 16.49 -16.69
CA GLY A 4 6.79 17.27 -16.64
C GLY A 4 6.84 18.32 -15.54
N LEU A 5 5.69 18.73 -14.99
CA LEU A 5 5.58 19.81 -13.99
C LEU A 5 5.64 19.29 -12.54
N VAL A 6 5.36 18.01 -12.30
CA VAL A 6 5.31 17.42 -10.96
C VAL A 6 6.71 17.18 -10.37
N LEU A 7 7.73 17.06 -11.23
CA LEU A 7 9.12 16.71 -10.87
C LEU A 7 10.00 17.90 -10.41
N ARG A 8 9.46 19.12 -10.32
CA ARG A 8 10.24 20.33 -9.99
C ARG A 8 10.02 20.90 -8.59
N GLN A 9 9.35 20.18 -7.68
CA GLN A 9 9.14 20.68 -6.32
C GLN A 9 10.22 20.20 -5.32
N PRO A 10 10.83 21.10 -4.54
CA PRO A 10 12.03 20.83 -3.74
C PRO A 10 11.78 20.16 -2.38
N SER A 11 10.54 19.79 -2.04
CA SER A 11 10.16 19.31 -0.70
C SER A 11 10.23 17.79 -0.50
N CYS A 12 10.53 16.99 -1.52
CA CYS A 12 10.74 15.54 -1.38
C CYS A 12 12.24 15.23 -1.48
N ARG A 13 12.84 14.73 -0.38
CA ARG A 13 14.23 14.28 -0.34
C ARG A 13 14.49 13.28 -1.48
N ARG A 14 15.58 13.51 -2.23
CA ARG A 14 15.99 12.71 -3.40
C ARG A 14 16.13 11.23 -3.04
N VAL A 15 15.31 10.40 -3.67
CA VAL A 15 15.45 8.95 -3.72
C VAL A 15 16.37 8.60 -4.91
N ALA A 16 17.55 8.05 -4.62
CA ALA A 16 18.53 7.62 -5.62
C ALA A 16 18.19 6.19 -6.07
N LEU A 17 17.44 6.08 -7.14
CA LEU A 17 17.16 4.84 -7.86
C LEU A 17 17.80 4.98 -9.25
N GLU A 18 18.57 3.97 -9.68
CA GLU A 18 19.23 3.93 -10.99
C GLU A 18 18.48 2.99 -11.96
N GLY A 19 18.44 3.34 -13.25
CA GLY A 19 17.82 2.55 -14.32
C GLY A 19 16.42 3.02 -14.76
N PRO A 20 15.89 2.54 -15.90
CA PRO A 20 14.63 3.03 -16.49
C PRO A 20 13.38 2.77 -15.62
N GLY A 21 13.42 1.79 -14.71
CA GLY A 21 12.35 1.55 -13.73
C GLY A 21 12.32 2.57 -12.58
N ALA A 22 13.45 3.22 -12.29
CA ALA A 22 13.59 4.20 -11.23
C ALA A 22 12.72 5.44 -11.45
N ASP A 23 12.61 5.90 -12.70
CA ASP A 23 11.84 7.08 -13.06
C ASP A 23 10.33 6.82 -12.96
N VAL A 24 9.88 5.62 -13.31
CA VAL A 24 8.48 5.19 -13.15
C VAL A 24 8.11 5.15 -11.67
N VAL A 25 8.94 4.49 -10.84
CA VAL A 25 8.74 4.45 -9.39
C VAL A 25 8.73 5.86 -8.81
N ARG A 26 9.67 6.73 -9.18
CA ARG A 26 9.78 8.10 -8.69
C ARG A 26 8.58 8.97 -9.10
N VAL A 27 8.08 8.81 -10.33
CA VAL A 27 6.88 9.51 -10.80
C VAL A 27 5.64 9.04 -10.03
N VAL A 28 5.44 7.73 -9.90
CA VAL A 28 4.32 7.17 -9.15
C VAL A 28 4.38 7.62 -7.69
N MET A 29 5.55 7.50 -7.04
CA MET A 29 5.76 7.94 -5.66
C MET A 29 5.62 9.44 -5.43
N ASN A 30 5.80 10.27 -6.46
CA ASN A 30 5.52 11.70 -6.38
C ASN A 30 4.04 12.05 -6.61
N LEU A 31 3.28 11.17 -7.27
CA LEU A 31 1.86 11.35 -7.56
C LEU A 31 0.98 10.88 -6.39
N LEU A 32 1.33 9.75 -5.75
CA LEU A 32 0.54 9.16 -4.66
C LEU A 32 0.28 10.12 -3.47
N PRO A 33 1.26 10.89 -2.95
CA PRO A 33 1.02 11.82 -1.84
C PRO A 33 0.19 13.04 -2.25
N LYS A 34 0.28 13.47 -3.52
CA LYS A 34 -0.47 14.63 -4.03
C LYS A 34 -1.94 14.30 -4.21
N TRP A 35 -2.25 13.04 -4.51
CA TRP A 35 -3.60 12.52 -4.59
C TRP A 35 -4.32 12.53 -3.24
N SER A 36 -3.65 12.04 -2.20
CA SER A 36 -4.11 12.08 -0.80
C SER A 36 -4.61 13.46 -0.38
N SER A 37 -3.85 14.51 -0.72
CA SER A 37 -4.17 15.89 -0.34
C SER A 37 -5.37 16.54 -1.06
N LYS A 38 -5.89 15.93 -2.14
CA LYS A 38 -6.87 16.57 -3.05
C LYS A 38 -8.23 15.87 -3.17
N GLY A 39 -8.50 14.82 -2.41
CA GLY A 39 -9.84 14.24 -2.35
C GLY A 39 -10.20 13.30 -3.51
N GLY A 40 -9.27 12.43 -3.91
CA GLY A 40 -9.58 11.04 -4.27
C GLY A 40 -10.23 10.74 -5.63
N GLU A 41 -11.44 11.26 -5.89
CA GLU A 41 -12.38 10.64 -6.83
C GLU A 41 -12.03 10.86 -8.32
N GLU A 42 -11.58 12.06 -8.71
CA GLU A 42 -11.25 12.35 -10.12
C GLU A 42 -9.99 11.61 -10.63
N TRP A 43 -9.20 11.04 -9.72
CA TRP A 43 -7.89 10.49 -10.00
C TRP A 43 -7.80 8.97 -9.77
N GLY A 44 -8.88 8.32 -9.33
CA GLY A 44 -8.91 6.89 -8.98
C GLY A 44 -8.34 5.99 -10.09
N ALA A 45 -8.72 6.23 -11.35
CA ALA A 45 -8.21 5.48 -12.50
C ALA A 45 -6.70 5.69 -12.74
N ALA A 46 -6.20 6.91 -12.59
CA ALA A 46 -4.78 7.22 -12.76
C ALA A 46 -3.94 6.62 -11.63
N VAL A 47 -4.45 6.65 -10.39
CA VAL A 47 -3.81 6.05 -9.22
C VAL A 47 -3.81 4.53 -9.32
N SER A 48 -4.93 3.93 -9.72
CA SER A 48 -5.03 2.49 -9.98
C SER A 48 -4.01 2.05 -11.04
N ALA A 49 -3.93 2.75 -12.17
CA ALA A 49 -2.93 2.48 -13.21
C ALA A 49 -1.48 2.65 -12.71
N ALA A 50 -1.23 3.68 -11.88
CA ALA A 50 0.07 3.91 -11.28
C ALA A 50 0.47 2.79 -10.31
N LEU A 51 -0.45 2.34 -9.46
CA LEU A 51 -0.23 1.22 -8.54
C LEU A 51 -0.05 -0.10 -9.30
N GLN A 52 -0.80 -0.33 -10.39
CA GLN A 52 -0.63 -1.50 -11.25
C GLN A 52 0.77 -1.52 -11.89
N ALA A 53 1.21 -0.40 -12.46
CA ALA A 53 2.55 -0.28 -13.04
C ALA A 53 3.61 -0.53 -11.98
N LEU A 54 3.42 0.03 -10.78
CA LEU A 54 4.30 -0.17 -9.64
C LEU A 54 4.34 -1.63 -9.21
N HIS A 55 3.21 -2.33 -9.18
CA HIS A 55 3.13 -3.74 -8.82
C HIS A 55 3.95 -4.60 -9.79
N HIS A 56 3.91 -4.26 -11.08
CA HIS A 56 4.70 -4.96 -12.09
C HIS A 56 6.21 -4.72 -11.89
N VAL A 57 6.63 -3.50 -11.56
CA VAL A 57 8.03 -3.19 -11.25
C VAL A 57 8.48 -3.85 -9.93
N ALA A 58 7.61 -3.82 -8.90
CA ALA A 58 7.84 -4.46 -7.60
C ALA A 58 8.13 -5.95 -7.75
N SER A 59 7.43 -6.64 -8.66
CA SER A 59 7.63 -8.06 -8.91
C SER A 59 9.08 -8.42 -9.27
N SER A 60 9.81 -7.48 -9.89
CA SER A 60 11.21 -7.64 -10.29
C SER A 60 12.19 -7.15 -9.24
N SER A 61 11.86 -6.13 -8.45
CA SER A 61 12.67 -5.71 -7.31
C SER A 61 11.89 -4.87 -6.29
N ARG A 62 11.76 -5.43 -5.08
CA ARG A 62 10.89 -4.95 -4.00
C ARG A 62 11.61 -3.97 -3.08
N GLU A 63 12.92 -4.14 -2.93
CA GLU A 63 13.80 -3.36 -2.05
C GLU A 63 13.87 -1.88 -2.47
N PHE A 64 13.73 -1.60 -3.77
CA PHE A 64 13.72 -0.24 -4.31
C PHE A 64 12.47 0.57 -3.91
N LEU A 65 11.34 -0.09 -3.64
CA LEU A 65 10.12 0.59 -3.20
C LEU A 65 10.19 0.99 -1.74
N ASP A 66 10.77 0.13 -0.93
CA ASP A 66 10.92 0.35 0.50
C ASP A 66 11.94 1.47 0.80
N GLN A 67 13.10 1.47 0.13
CA GLN A 67 14.13 2.52 0.29
C GLN A 67 13.66 3.93 -0.10
N GLY A 68 12.56 4.04 -0.86
CA GLY A 68 12.00 5.30 -1.35
C GLY A 68 10.86 5.87 -0.50
N GLY A 69 10.50 5.26 0.63
CA GLY A 69 9.29 5.61 1.36
C GLY A 69 7.99 5.15 0.66
N GLY A 70 8.11 4.17 -0.23
CA GLY A 70 6.99 3.68 -1.04
C GLY A 70 5.99 2.87 -0.23
N THR A 71 6.43 2.20 0.83
CA THR A 71 5.52 1.51 1.75
C THR A 71 4.57 2.50 2.42
N GLU A 72 5.08 3.60 2.96
CA GLU A 72 4.29 4.65 3.61
C GLU A 72 3.29 5.28 2.63
N ALA A 73 3.73 5.54 1.39
CA ALA A 73 2.87 6.10 0.36
C ALA A 73 1.71 5.15 0.01
N VAL A 74 1.98 3.85 -0.17
CA VAL A 74 0.94 2.86 -0.47
C VAL A 74 -0.01 2.66 0.72
N VAL A 75 0.50 2.69 1.95
CA VAL A 75 -0.33 2.65 3.17
C VAL A 75 -1.25 3.86 3.25
N CYS A 76 -0.75 5.07 2.97
CA CYS A 76 -1.56 6.28 2.90
C CYS A 76 -2.66 6.15 1.84
N VAL A 77 -2.33 5.61 0.66
CA VAL A 77 -3.30 5.38 -0.40
C VAL A 77 -4.40 4.40 0.00
N LEU A 78 -4.03 3.29 0.62
CA LEU A 78 -4.97 2.30 1.15
C LEU A 78 -5.93 2.93 2.16
N ARG A 79 -5.41 3.76 3.07
CA ARG A 79 -6.18 4.40 4.15
C ARG A 79 -7.19 5.41 3.62
N GLU A 80 -6.84 6.14 2.58
CA GLU A 80 -7.63 7.28 2.10
C GLU A 80 -8.54 6.94 0.92
N SER A 81 -8.30 5.82 0.22
CA SER A 81 -9.12 5.41 -0.91
C SER A 81 -10.39 4.69 -0.50
N SER A 82 -11.53 5.12 -1.03
CA SER A 82 -12.77 4.34 -1.11
C SER A 82 -12.91 3.55 -2.41
N ASP A 83 -12.10 3.85 -3.42
CA ASP A 83 -12.10 3.17 -4.71
C ASP A 83 -11.55 1.74 -4.57
N VAL A 84 -12.38 0.75 -4.94
CA VAL A 84 -12.09 -0.68 -4.79
C VAL A 84 -10.88 -1.11 -5.63
N GLU A 85 -10.68 -0.55 -6.82
CA GLU A 85 -9.54 -0.88 -7.68
C GLU A 85 -8.25 -0.36 -7.07
N VAL A 86 -8.26 0.87 -6.54
CA VAL A 86 -7.12 1.45 -5.83
C VAL A 86 -6.78 0.64 -4.59
N VAL A 87 -7.79 0.27 -3.79
CA VAL A 87 -7.61 -0.58 -2.59
C VAL A 87 -7.03 -1.93 -2.98
N ARG A 88 -7.53 -2.57 -4.05
CA ARG A 88 -7.02 -3.86 -4.53
C ARG A 88 -5.53 -3.77 -4.86
N TRP A 89 -5.14 -2.80 -5.67
CA TRP A 89 -3.74 -2.66 -6.07
C TRP A 89 -2.83 -2.27 -4.91
N ALA A 90 -3.31 -1.44 -3.97
CA ALA A 90 -2.56 -1.08 -2.78
C ALA A 90 -2.29 -2.33 -1.91
N ILE A 91 -3.29 -3.17 -1.67
CA ILE A 91 -3.12 -4.44 -0.94
C ILE A 91 -2.15 -5.37 -1.67
N SER A 92 -2.30 -5.53 -3.00
CA SER A 92 -1.41 -6.38 -3.79
C SER A 92 0.05 -5.93 -3.74
N LEU A 93 0.31 -4.62 -3.74
CA LEU A 93 1.64 -4.04 -3.56
C LEU A 93 2.20 -4.31 -2.17
N LEU A 94 1.42 -4.01 -1.12
CA LEU A 94 1.84 -4.23 0.27
C LEU A 94 2.18 -5.70 0.53
N ARG A 95 1.37 -6.64 0.01
CA ARG A 95 1.66 -8.08 0.07
C ARG A 95 2.98 -8.45 -0.57
N GLY A 96 3.32 -7.82 -1.70
CA GLY A 96 4.63 -7.99 -2.33
C GLY A 96 5.77 -7.56 -1.39
N MET A 97 5.56 -6.51 -0.61
CA MET A 97 6.57 -5.87 0.22
C MET A 97 6.69 -6.44 1.64
N VAL A 98 5.71 -7.20 2.18
CA VAL A 98 5.75 -7.75 3.55
C VAL A 98 7.02 -8.55 3.88
N GLY A 99 7.65 -9.17 2.88
CA GLY A 99 8.93 -9.87 3.08
C GLY A 99 10.10 -8.96 3.49
N LEU A 100 9.92 -7.63 3.42
CA LEU A 100 10.88 -6.63 3.86
C LEU A 100 10.55 -6.23 5.30
N ALA A 101 11.51 -6.42 6.20
CA ALA A 101 11.32 -6.15 7.64
C ALA A 101 10.95 -4.68 7.93
N SER A 102 11.48 -3.74 7.15
CA SER A 102 11.11 -2.32 7.17
C SER A 102 9.64 -2.11 6.81
N ALA A 103 9.19 -2.66 5.68
CA ALA A 103 7.80 -2.54 5.26
C ALA A 103 6.82 -3.15 6.27
N ALA A 104 7.16 -4.31 6.85
CA ALA A 104 6.36 -4.94 7.90
C ALA A 104 6.22 -4.05 9.15
N ARG A 105 7.29 -3.36 9.57
CA ARG A 105 7.24 -2.40 10.68
C ARG A 105 6.38 -1.18 10.35
N THR A 106 6.52 -0.62 9.15
CA THR A 106 5.69 0.51 8.70
C THR A 106 4.20 0.17 8.72
N MET A 107 3.83 -1.03 8.25
CA MET A 107 2.45 -1.52 8.23
C MET A 107 1.92 -1.89 9.63
N GLY A 108 2.76 -2.47 10.48
CA GLY A 108 2.34 -3.07 11.74
C GLY A 108 2.42 -2.18 12.98
N SER A 109 3.32 -1.19 13.02
CA SER A 109 3.59 -0.41 14.25
C SER A 109 3.57 1.11 14.04
N GLU A 110 3.99 1.61 12.88
CA GLU A 110 4.07 3.06 12.63
C GLU A 110 2.79 3.62 11.98
N SER A 111 1.92 2.76 11.49
CA SER A 111 0.66 3.13 10.84
C SER A 111 -0.54 2.44 11.51
N ALA A 112 -0.96 2.89 12.70
CA ALA A 112 -2.17 2.40 13.37
C ALA A 112 -3.41 2.37 12.43
N GLY A 113 -3.51 3.36 11.54
CA GLY A 113 -4.58 3.42 10.55
C GLY A 113 -4.50 2.37 9.42
N CYS A 114 -3.35 1.72 9.19
CA CYS A 114 -3.22 0.67 8.18
C CYS A 114 -3.95 -0.60 8.60
N LEU A 115 -3.71 -1.06 9.85
CA LEU A 115 -4.36 -2.25 10.38
C LEU A 115 -5.87 -2.05 10.56
N GLU A 116 -6.29 -0.85 10.96
CA GLU A 116 -7.69 -0.46 11.01
C GLU A 116 -8.35 -0.55 9.64
N ARG A 117 -7.72 0.03 8.61
CA ARG A 117 -8.25 -0.02 7.25
C ARG A 117 -8.28 -1.43 6.69
N LEU A 118 -7.24 -2.25 6.93
CA LEU A 118 -7.24 -3.65 6.51
C LEU A 118 -8.36 -4.43 7.17
N THR A 119 -8.58 -4.22 8.46
CA THR A 119 -9.69 -4.81 9.20
C THR A 119 -11.02 -4.38 8.58
N GLU A 120 -11.21 -3.08 8.32
CA GLU A 120 -12.43 -2.56 7.70
C GLU A 120 -12.68 -3.19 6.32
N VAL A 121 -11.65 -3.29 5.47
CA VAL A 121 -11.74 -3.92 4.15
C VAL A 121 -12.18 -5.38 4.28
N ILE A 122 -11.59 -6.15 5.19
CA ILE A 122 -11.96 -7.56 5.42
C ILE A 122 -13.44 -7.68 5.83
N LEU A 123 -13.93 -6.75 6.66
CA LEU A 123 -15.28 -6.83 7.22
C LEU A 123 -16.38 -6.28 6.32
N ARG A 124 -16.05 -5.33 5.44
CA ARG A 124 -17.07 -4.50 4.77
C ARG A 124 -16.94 -4.43 3.26
N CYS A 125 -15.83 -4.85 2.66
CA CYS A 125 -15.66 -4.78 1.21
C CYS A 125 -16.52 -5.85 0.53
N GLU A 126 -17.40 -5.51 -0.41
CA GLU A 126 -18.23 -6.52 -1.09
C GLU A 126 -17.42 -7.40 -2.07
N ASP A 127 -16.24 -6.94 -2.49
CA ASP A 127 -15.34 -7.69 -3.37
C ASP A 127 -14.57 -8.76 -2.55
N LEU A 128 -14.98 -10.01 -2.71
CA LEU A 128 -14.39 -11.18 -2.03
C LEU A 128 -12.89 -11.36 -2.34
N GLN A 129 -12.42 -10.97 -3.53
CA GLN A 129 -10.99 -11.07 -3.87
C GLN A 129 -10.17 -10.04 -3.09
N VAL A 130 -10.72 -8.84 -2.91
CA VAL A 130 -10.10 -7.78 -2.12
C VAL A 130 -10.13 -8.14 -0.63
N GLN A 131 -11.25 -8.63 -0.11
CA GLN A 131 -11.35 -9.14 1.26
C GLN A 131 -10.31 -10.24 1.53
N SER A 132 -10.26 -11.27 0.67
CA SER A 132 -9.33 -12.39 0.81
C SER A 132 -7.87 -11.91 0.74
N SER A 133 -7.57 -10.99 -0.17
CA SER A 133 -6.22 -10.41 -0.27
C SER A 133 -5.83 -9.62 0.96
N ALA A 134 -6.75 -8.86 1.56
CA ALA A 134 -6.52 -8.15 2.81
C ALA A 134 -6.30 -9.12 3.98
N GLY A 135 -7.07 -10.22 4.04
CA GLY A 135 -6.89 -11.29 5.02
C GLY A 135 -5.52 -11.95 4.93
N HIS A 136 -5.08 -12.32 3.73
CA HIS A 136 -3.75 -12.87 3.51
C HIS A 136 -2.63 -11.87 3.87
N LEU A 137 -2.81 -10.59 3.58
CA LEU A 137 -1.85 -9.57 3.99
C LEU A 137 -1.71 -9.51 5.52
N LEU A 138 -2.84 -9.54 6.24
CA LEU A 138 -2.86 -9.54 7.70
C LEU A 138 -2.21 -10.79 8.29
N GLU A 139 -2.47 -11.96 7.71
CA GLU A 139 -1.84 -13.23 8.06
C GLU A 139 -0.32 -13.20 7.86
N GLN A 140 0.13 -12.68 6.71
CA GLN A 140 1.56 -12.54 6.40
C GLN A 140 2.24 -11.59 7.40
N LEU A 141 1.61 -10.47 7.74
CA LEU A 141 2.11 -9.54 8.76
C LEU A 141 2.21 -10.22 10.14
N ALA A 142 1.18 -10.96 10.56
CA ALA A 142 1.15 -11.67 11.85
C ALA A 142 2.20 -12.79 11.94
N SER A 143 2.62 -13.34 10.79
CA SER A 143 3.61 -14.41 10.70
C SER A 143 5.06 -13.92 10.61
N THR A 144 5.30 -12.61 10.55
CA THR A 144 6.66 -12.06 10.58
C THR A 144 7.27 -12.20 11.98
N SER A 145 8.57 -12.47 12.07
CA SER A 145 9.27 -12.70 13.36
C SER A 145 9.22 -11.51 14.31
N ASP A 146 9.02 -10.31 13.76
CA ASP A 146 8.92 -9.04 14.48
C ASP A 146 7.48 -8.48 14.46
N ALA A 147 6.47 -9.34 14.24
CA ALA A 147 5.08 -8.90 14.19
C ALA A 147 4.69 -8.16 15.48
N PRO A 148 4.28 -6.88 15.40
CA PRO A 148 3.81 -6.16 16.56
C PRO A 148 2.61 -6.88 17.17
N ALA A 149 2.51 -6.91 18.50
CA ALA A 149 1.42 -7.59 19.21
C ALA A 149 0.02 -7.14 18.72
N GLU A 150 -0.10 -5.88 18.29
CA GLU A 150 -1.33 -5.33 17.71
C GLU A 150 -1.75 -6.03 16.42
N VAL A 151 -0.80 -6.41 15.55
CA VAL A 151 -1.07 -7.19 14.33
C VAL A 151 -1.64 -8.56 14.68
N CYS A 152 -1.02 -9.25 15.64
CA CYS A 152 -1.48 -10.56 16.10
C CYS A 152 -2.88 -10.49 16.72
N MET A 153 -3.14 -9.46 17.54
CA MET A 153 -4.46 -9.23 18.13
C MET A 153 -5.53 -8.97 17.06
N ARG A 154 -5.21 -8.18 16.02
CA ARG A 154 -6.12 -7.92 14.90
C ARG A 154 -6.40 -9.19 14.08
N PHE A 155 -5.38 -9.99 13.79
CA PHE A 155 -5.55 -11.27 13.11
C PHE A 155 -6.48 -12.22 13.88
N VAL A 156 -6.27 -12.36 15.20
CA VAL A 156 -7.14 -13.16 16.07
C VAL A 156 -8.56 -12.61 16.09
N ALA A 157 -8.74 -11.29 16.22
CA ALA A 157 -10.05 -10.67 16.24
C ALA A 157 -10.84 -10.90 14.95
N VAL A 158 -10.17 -10.84 13.79
CA VAL A 158 -10.78 -11.14 12.49
C VAL A 158 -11.13 -12.63 12.37
N GLY A 159 -10.21 -13.53 12.76
CA GLY A 159 -10.42 -14.99 12.69
C GLY A 159 -11.47 -15.53 13.65
N MET A 160 -11.82 -14.79 14.71
CA MET A 160 -12.87 -15.14 15.67
C MET A 160 -14.26 -14.68 15.26
N LEU A 161 -14.40 -13.92 14.16
CA LEU A 161 -15.72 -13.54 13.69
C LEU A 161 -16.46 -14.76 13.16
N PRO A 162 -17.75 -14.91 13.49
CA PRO A 162 -18.55 -15.98 12.91
C PRO A 162 -18.47 -15.83 11.39
N MET A 163 -18.02 -16.88 10.71
CA MET A 163 -18.18 -17.04 9.26
C MET A 163 -19.69 -17.08 8.99
N GLY A 164 -20.31 -15.91 8.87
CA GLY A 164 -21.73 -15.76 8.62
C GLY A 164 -21.98 -15.87 7.12
N GLY A 165 -22.61 -16.97 6.70
CA GLY A 165 -23.12 -17.19 5.33
C GLY A 165 -22.74 -18.54 4.76
#